data_AF-A0A318MBM7-F1
#
_entry.id   AF-A0A318MBM7-F1
#
_cell.length_a   1.000
_cell.length_b   1.000
_cell.length_c   1.000
_cell.angle_alpha   90.00
_cell.angle_beta   90.00
_cell.angle_gamma   90.00
#
_symmetry.space_group_name_H-M   'P 1'
#
loop_
_entity.id
_entity.type
_entity.pdbx_description
1 polymer ?
#
loop_
_entity_poly.entity_id
_entity_poly.type
_entity_poly.pdbx_seq_one_letter_code
_entity_poly.pdbx_strand_id
1 'polypeptide(L)'
;NLYAWGDDANGELGQGKTVSKSTEPLKVAAPQGITFTNVATGPSSQHVHALGSDGKFYSWGLNSYVQLGHGYDVNMPYYDPNPVKMNLIPDGITFTQISTGEFFSLALGSDNNLYSWGNGFQGQSGNNVGLSNAPSKVFMPSGVTVTRFVAGYDFSLAVGSDGNLYSWGNNVWGQLGRATSGTTYRTPTKVDAPAGISLIQPQAGANHSSAIGSDGNLYSWGKNDLAQLGRDSNGKPDQHPGKITLFPGGVGIPKLVQFGTAEGTSLTKNNDGTWTVTTPPYSPGPVTVTIDWELNGVAQTPDTSNIYRYTSISVLPRAGGTGILLLLAIGLIIIATTIAARRLRQARSLNQ
;
A
#
# COMPACT_ATOMS: atom_id res chain seq x y z
N ASN A 1 8.32 -18.29 -11.75
CA ASN A 1 9.64 -18.63 -11.16
C ASN A 1 10.06 -17.49 -10.27
N LEU A 2 10.36 -17.77 -8.99
CA LEU A 2 10.81 -16.77 -8.02
C LEU A 2 12.35 -16.71 -8.02
N TYR A 3 12.90 -15.50 -7.95
CA TYR A 3 14.34 -15.25 -7.83
C TYR A 3 14.59 -14.34 -6.63
N ALA A 4 15.68 -14.59 -5.90
CA ALA A 4 16.09 -13.83 -4.72
C ALA A 4 17.61 -13.54 -4.77
N TRP A 5 18.02 -12.41 -4.22
CA TRP A 5 19.41 -12.00 -4.05
C TRP A 5 19.52 -11.12 -2.79
N GLY A 6 20.74 -10.84 -2.35
CA GLY A 6 21.02 -10.08 -1.12
C GLY A 6 21.64 -10.95 -0.04
N ASP A 7 21.36 -10.63 1.22
CA ASP A 7 21.83 -11.38 2.39
C ASP A 7 21.19 -12.78 2.42
N ASP A 8 21.93 -13.77 2.92
CA ASP A 8 21.50 -15.18 3.00
C ASP A 8 22.03 -15.87 4.28
N ALA A 9 22.39 -15.06 5.29
CA ALA A 9 22.94 -15.54 6.55
C ALA A 9 22.06 -16.57 7.27
N ASN A 10 20.74 -16.54 7.04
CA ASN A 10 19.78 -17.49 7.59
C ASN A 10 19.03 -18.27 6.49
N GLY A 11 19.55 -18.31 5.27
CA GLY A 11 18.92 -19.05 4.17
C GLY A 11 17.71 -18.35 3.56
N GLU A 12 17.58 -17.04 3.71
CA GLU A 12 16.47 -16.22 3.21
C GLU A 12 16.31 -16.29 1.69
N LEU A 13 17.35 -16.68 0.95
CA LEU A 13 17.28 -16.87 -0.50
C LEU A 13 16.63 -18.20 -0.90
N GLY A 14 16.35 -19.10 0.04
CA GLY A 14 15.51 -20.28 -0.19
C GLY A 14 16.12 -21.29 -1.17
N GLN A 15 17.43 -21.51 -1.11
CA GLN A 15 18.17 -22.37 -2.05
C GLN A 15 18.63 -23.71 -1.49
N GLY A 16 18.24 -24.04 -0.26
CA GLY A 16 18.68 -25.25 0.44
C GLY A 16 20.14 -25.26 0.86
N LYS A 17 20.78 -24.09 0.84
CA LYS A 17 22.14 -23.83 1.31
C LYS A 17 22.18 -22.44 1.92
N THR A 18 23.10 -22.21 2.84
CA THR A 18 23.43 -20.87 3.32
C THR A 18 24.73 -20.42 2.66
N VAL A 19 24.68 -19.35 1.87
CA VAL A 19 25.86 -18.53 1.56
C VAL A 19 25.76 -17.24 2.37
N SER A 20 26.85 -16.48 2.55
CA SER A 20 26.73 -15.22 3.32
C SER A 20 25.91 -14.16 2.60
N LYS A 21 25.87 -14.19 1.26
CA LYS A 21 25.09 -13.29 0.40
C LYS A 21 25.16 -13.73 -1.06
N SER A 22 24.24 -13.25 -1.88
CA SER A 22 24.32 -13.27 -3.35
C SER A 22 24.15 -11.87 -3.92
N THR A 23 25.01 -11.49 -4.86
CA THR A 23 24.84 -10.26 -5.67
C THR A 23 24.02 -10.49 -6.93
N GLU A 24 23.82 -11.76 -7.32
CA GLU A 24 23.08 -12.15 -8.52
C GLU A 24 21.72 -12.74 -8.14
N PRO A 25 20.68 -12.56 -8.98
CA PRO A 25 19.39 -13.22 -8.79
C PRO A 25 19.53 -14.74 -8.90
N LEU A 26 19.23 -15.44 -7.81
CA LEU A 26 19.26 -16.88 -7.74
C LEU A 26 17.84 -17.43 -7.69
N LYS A 27 17.59 -18.49 -8.45
CA LYS A 27 16.27 -19.12 -8.48
C LYS A 27 16.00 -19.79 -7.13
N VAL A 28 14.87 -19.44 -6.51
CA VAL A 28 14.42 -20.06 -5.25
C VAL A 28 14.07 -21.53 -5.53
N ALA A 29 14.50 -22.42 -4.64
CA ALA A 29 14.29 -23.87 -4.72
C ALA A 29 12.88 -24.24 -4.27
N ALA A 30 11.87 -23.82 -5.05
CA ALA A 30 10.48 -24.21 -4.81
C ALA A 30 10.34 -25.75 -4.85
N PRO A 31 9.49 -26.35 -4.01
CA PRO A 31 9.20 -27.78 -4.04
C PRO A 31 8.73 -28.23 -5.44
N GLN A 32 8.98 -29.49 -5.78
CA GLN A 32 8.69 -30.02 -7.10
C GLN A 32 7.22 -29.79 -7.50
N GLY A 33 7.00 -29.20 -8.68
CA GLY A 33 5.66 -28.90 -9.20
C GLY A 33 4.99 -27.65 -8.63
N ILE A 34 5.66 -26.93 -7.73
CA ILE A 34 5.13 -25.71 -7.10
C ILE A 34 5.77 -24.48 -7.72
N THR A 35 4.95 -23.49 -8.05
CA THR A 35 5.40 -22.12 -8.35
C THR A 35 4.82 -21.16 -7.33
N PHE A 36 5.65 -20.27 -6.78
CA PHE A 36 5.15 -19.22 -5.89
C PHE A 36 4.45 -18.11 -6.69
N THR A 37 3.27 -17.72 -6.21
CA THR A 37 2.38 -16.73 -6.83
C THR A 37 2.46 -15.39 -6.10
N ASN A 38 2.55 -15.44 -4.77
CA ASN A 38 2.74 -14.27 -3.91
C ASN A 38 3.90 -14.54 -2.95
N VAL A 39 4.66 -13.50 -2.63
CA VAL A 39 5.78 -13.56 -1.68
C VAL A 39 5.69 -12.34 -0.78
N ALA A 40 5.97 -12.53 0.51
CA ALA A 40 6.02 -11.47 1.48
C ALA A 40 7.38 -11.47 2.19
N THR A 41 7.99 -10.29 2.20
CA THR A 41 9.11 -9.91 3.06
C THR A 41 8.81 -8.54 3.64
N GLY A 42 9.19 -8.34 4.89
CA GLY A 42 8.94 -7.13 5.65
C GLY A 42 10.19 -6.30 5.86
N PRO A 43 10.04 -5.09 6.44
CA PRO A 43 11.17 -4.28 6.87
C PRO A 43 12.02 -5.07 7.87
N SER A 44 13.28 -5.34 7.52
CA SER A 44 14.22 -6.11 8.33
C SER A 44 13.81 -7.56 8.63
N SER A 45 12.87 -8.12 7.86
CA SER A 45 12.48 -9.53 7.97
C SER A 45 13.61 -10.42 7.47
N GLN A 46 14.03 -11.38 8.28
CA GLN A 46 15.00 -12.41 7.91
C GLN A 46 14.33 -13.75 7.60
N HIS A 47 13.02 -13.74 7.38
CA HIS A 47 12.26 -14.88 6.90
C HIS A 47 11.32 -14.46 5.77
N VAL A 48 10.92 -15.44 4.99
CA VAL A 48 10.10 -15.25 3.80
C VAL A 48 8.90 -16.16 3.89
N HIS A 49 7.75 -15.64 3.46
CA HIS A 49 6.54 -16.43 3.28
C HIS A 49 6.05 -16.32 1.84
N ALA A 50 5.51 -17.40 1.30
CA ALA A 50 4.98 -17.44 -0.05
C ALA A 50 3.73 -18.30 -0.18
N LEU A 51 2.87 -17.92 -1.12
CA LEU A 51 1.72 -18.71 -1.56
C LEU A 51 2.11 -19.53 -2.79
N GLY A 52 2.05 -20.86 -2.67
CA GLY A 52 2.25 -21.78 -3.78
C GLY A 52 1.05 -21.84 -4.74
N SER A 53 1.30 -22.29 -5.96
CA SER A 53 0.28 -22.55 -6.99
C SER A 53 -0.71 -23.65 -6.60
N ASP A 54 -0.40 -24.43 -5.56
CA ASP A 54 -1.26 -25.42 -4.94
C ASP A 54 -2.17 -24.82 -3.84
N GLY A 55 -2.12 -23.50 -3.65
CA GLY A 55 -2.88 -22.79 -2.62
C GLY A 55 -2.36 -23.01 -1.19
N LYS A 56 -1.14 -23.56 -1.02
CA LYS A 56 -0.51 -23.78 0.29
C LYS A 56 0.51 -22.69 0.60
N PHE A 57 0.76 -22.51 1.89
CA PHE A 57 1.76 -21.55 2.38
C PHE A 57 3.08 -22.25 2.60
N TYR A 58 4.13 -21.56 2.21
CA TYR A 58 5.50 -21.98 2.36
C TYR A 58 6.27 -20.88 3.09
N SER A 59 7.20 -21.27 3.94
CA SER A 59 8.09 -20.33 4.60
C SER A 59 9.50 -20.88 4.71
N TRP A 60 10.48 -19.97 4.79
CA TRP A 60 11.90 -20.26 4.92
C TRP A 60 12.65 -19.04 5.46
N GLY A 61 13.93 -19.22 5.77
CA GLY A 61 14.80 -18.23 6.41
C GLY A 61 14.91 -18.44 7.91
N LEU A 62 15.14 -17.35 8.64
CA LEU A 62 15.28 -17.32 10.10
C LEU A 62 14.04 -17.87 10.82
N ASN A 63 14.29 -18.60 11.91
CA ASN A 63 13.27 -19.24 12.74
C ASN A 63 13.54 -19.16 14.26
N SER A 64 14.40 -18.24 14.68
CA SER A 64 14.81 -18.04 16.07
C SER A 64 13.69 -17.78 17.08
N TYR A 65 12.56 -17.27 16.58
CA TYR A 65 11.34 -17.01 17.33
C TYR A 65 10.16 -17.72 16.68
N VAL A 66 10.38 -18.89 16.08
CA VAL A 66 9.34 -19.75 15.48
C VAL A 66 8.46 -19.05 14.42
N GLN A 67 8.98 -18.01 13.77
CA GLN A 67 8.27 -17.16 12.80
C GLN A 67 7.99 -17.83 11.44
N LEU A 68 8.56 -19.02 11.20
CA LEU A 68 8.20 -19.89 10.07
C LEU A 68 6.85 -20.57 10.29
N GLY A 69 6.43 -20.78 11.54
CA GLY A 69 5.12 -21.36 11.85
C GLY A 69 4.98 -22.85 11.48
N HIS A 70 6.09 -23.59 11.51
CA HIS A 70 6.13 -25.05 11.26
C HIS A 70 6.00 -25.89 12.55
N GLY A 71 5.73 -25.25 13.68
CA GLY A 71 5.73 -25.89 15.00
C GLY A 71 7.00 -25.61 15.78
N TYR A 72 7.15 -26.30 16.91
CA TYR A 72 8.31 -26.21 17.78
C TYR A 72 8.85 -27.63 17.99
N ASP A 73 10.10 -27.83 17.62
CA ASP A 73 10.90 -28.98 17.99
C ASP A 73 12.12 -28.44 18.75
N VAL A 74 12.51 -29.08 19.85
CA VAL A 74 13.72 -28.71 20.60
C VAL A 74 14.99 -28.85 19.77
N ASN A 75 14.94 -29.65 18.69
CA ASN A 75 16.00 -29.79 17.70
C ASN A 75 15.77 -28.95 16.45
N MET A 76 14.73 -28.10 16.43
CA MET A 76 14.40 -27.30 15.26
C MET A 76 15.56 -26.36 14.95
N PRO A 77 16.03 -26.32 13.68
CA PRO A 77 17.12 -25.43 13.33
C PRO A 77 16.69 -23.97 13.50
N TYR A 78 17.66 -23.13 13.87
CA TYR A 78 17.49 -21.69 14.06
C TYR A 78 17.03 -20.98 12.78
N TYR A 79 17.14 -21.65 11.63
CA TYR A 79 16.71 -21.20 10.32
C TYR A 79 16.42 -22.41 9.41
N ASP A 80 15.70 -22.21 8.30
CA ASP A 80 15.47 -23.20 7.25
C ASP A 80 15.80 -22.60 5.88
N PRO A 81 16.85 -23.07 5.18
CA PRO A 81 17.21 -22.52 3.88
C PRO A 81 16.32 -23.03 2.74
N ASN A 82 15.34 -23.89 3.00
CA ASN A 82 14.42 -24.41 1.99
C ASN A 82 13.01 -23.88 2.22
N PRO A 83 12.27 -23.52 1.15
CA PRO A 83 10.84 -23.31 1.23
C PRO A 83 10.13 -24.57 1.73
N VAL A 84 9.65 -24.53 2.98
CA VAL A 84 8.94 -25.64 3.61
C VAL A 84 7.46 -25.28 3.77
N LYS A 85 6.60 -26.26 3.50
CA LYS A 85 5.15 -26.09 3.62
C LYS A 85 4.76 -25.93 5.08
N MET A 86 3.96 -24.90 5.38
CA MET A 86 3.35 -24.73 6.68
C MET A 86 2.26 -25.78 6.93
N ASN A 87 2.38 -26.51 8.03
CA ASN A 87 1.45 -27.59 8.39
C ASN A 87 0.56 -27.26 9.61
N LEU A 88 0.75 -26.09 10.24
CA LEU A 88 -0.02 -25.66 11.42
C LEU A 88 -1.03 -24.55 11.12
N ILE A 89 -1.41 -24.39 9.85
CA ILE A 89 -2.54 -23.52 9.49
C ILE A 89 -3.81 -24.15 10.10
N PRO A 90 -4.66 -23.37 10.80
CA PRO A 90 -5.90 -23.89 11.39
C PRO A 90 -6.79 -24.61 10.38
N ASP A 91 -7.46 -25.68 10.81
CA ASP A 91 -8.30 -26.49 9.95
C ASP A 91 -9.38 -25.67 9.24
N GLY A 92 -9.56 -25.92 7.94
CA GLY A 92 -10.53 -25.21 7.10
C GLY A 92 -10.13 -23.78 6.72
N ILE A 93 -8.96 -23.30 7.16
CA ILE A 93 -8.45 -21.97 6.84
C ILE A 93 -7.40 -22.05 5.74
N THR A 94 -7.50 -21.14 4.77
CA THR A 94 -6.40 -20.81 3.87
C THR A 94 -6.03 -19.36 4.10
N PHE A 95 -4.74 -19.03 4.10
CA PHE A 95 -4.35 -17.63 4.08
C PHE A 95 -4.45 -17.08 2.65
N THR A 96 -4.66 -15.77 2.52
CA THR A 96 -4.84 -15.09 1.23
C THR A 96 -3.88 -13.92 1.04
N GLN A 97 -3.36 -13.39 2.14
CA GLN A 97 -2.41 -12.29 2.20
C GLN A 97 -1.46 -12.54 3.36
N ILE A 98 -0.24 -12.00 3.27
CA ILE A 98 0.81 -12.17 4.28
C ILE A 98 1.58 -10.85 4.43
N SER A 99 2.07 -10.60 5.63
CA SER A 99 3.07 -9.58 5.90
C SER A 99 3.99 -10.10 7.00
N THR A 100 5.28 -9.83 6.92
CA THR A 100 6.25 -10.26 7.93
C THR A 100 6.83 -9.05 8.64
N GLY A 101 7.08 -9.18 9.94
CA GLY A 101 7.91 -8.24 10.70
C GLY A 101 9.32 -8.80 10.88
N GLU A 102 10.05 -8.36 11.90
CA GLU A 102 11.41 -8.87 12.14
C GLU A 102 11.42 -10.35 12.51
N PHE A 103 10.65 -10.69 13.54
CA PHE A 103 10.62 -12.04 14.13
C PHE A 103 9.19 -12.57 14.26
N PHE A 104 8.24 -12.01 13.52
CA PHE A 104 6.85 -12.42 13.56
C PHE A 104 6.19 -12.30 12.19
N SER A 105 5.02 -12.88 12.06
CA SER A 105 4.29 -12.96 10.81
C SER A 105 2.81 -12.66 11.03
N LEU A 106 2.18 -12.08 10.02
CA LEU A 106 0.75 -11.82 9.94
C LEU A 106 0.17 -12.41 8.67
N ALA A 107 -1.03 -12.98 8.75
CA ALA A 107 -1.75 -13.45 7.57
C ALA A 107 -3.27 -13.30 7.70
N LEU A 108 -3.94 -13.01 6.58
CA LEU A 108 -5.40 -12.95 6.52
C LEU A 108 -5.96 -14.31 6.10
N GLY A 109 -6.77 -14.91 6.97
CA GLY A 109 -7.49 -16.15 6.71
C GLY A 109 -8.70 -15.98 5.80
N SER A 110 -9.11 -17.07 5.15
CA SER A 110 -10.34 -17.19 4.37
C SER A 110 -11.61 -16.95 5.20
N ASP A 111 -11.51 -17.00 6.53
CA ASP A 111 -12.57 -16.68 7.48
C ASP A 111 -12.60 -15.18 7.86
N ASN A 112 -11.86 -14.34 7.12
CA ASN A 112 -11.70 -12.89 7.35
C ASN A 112 -11.07 -12.50 8.70
N ASN A 113 -10.45 -13.45 9.40
CA ASN A 113 -9.67 -13.16 10.60
C ASN A 113 -8.20 -12.94 10.27
N LEU A 114 -7.58 -12.01 11.00
CA LEU A 114 -6.14 -11.82 10.98
C LEU A 114 -5.50 -12.81 11.95
N TYR A 115 -4.42 -13.46 11.52
CA TYR A 115 -3.63 -14.39 12.30
C TYR A 115 -2.22 -13.85 12.50
N SER A 116 -1.62 -14.17 13.63
CA SER A 116 -0.24 -13.85 13.98
C SER A 116 0.49 -15.06 14.56
N TRP A 117 1.80 -15.12 14.34
CA TRP A 117 2.71 -16.08 14.98
C TRP A 117 4.13 -15.53 14.99
N GLY A 118 5.02 -16.22 15.70
CA GLY A 118 6.38 -15.80 15.98
C GLY A 118 6.50 -15.05 17.31
N ASN A 119 7.43 -14.10 17.37
CA ASN A 119 7.63 -13.20 18.50
C ASN A 119 6.40 -12.31 18.76
N GLY A 120 5.98 -12.24 20.01
CA GLY A 120 4.88 -11.39 20.49
C GLY A 120 5.20 -10.66 21.79
N PHE A 121 6.46 -10.66 22.25
CA PHE A 121 6.83 -10.07 23.55
C PHE A 121 6.58 -8.56 23.62
N GLN A 122 6.69 -7.86 22.49
CA GLN A 122 6.37 -6.44 22.34
C GLN A 122 4.90 -6.20 22.03
N GLY A 123 4.06 -7.25 22.08
CA GLY A 123 2.62 -7.18 21.83
C GLY A 123 2.22 -7.22 20.37
N GLN A 124 3.15 -7.34 19.42
CA GLN A 124 2.90 -7.32 17.96
C GLN A 124 2.02 -8.46 17.45
N SER A 125 1.85 -9.51 18.25
CA SER A 125 0.89 -10.60 18.02
C SER A 125 -0.57 -10.16 18.13
N GLY A 126 -0.87 -9.11 18.90
CA GLY A 126 -2.21 -8.55 19.01
C GLY A 126 -3.25 -9.47 19.68
N ASN A 127 -2.80 -10.55 20.30
CA ASN A 127 -3.63 -11.56 20.96
C ASN A 127 -3.12 -11.92 22.37
N ASN A 128 -2.31 -11.04 22.97
CA ASN A 128 -1.65 -11.24 24.25
C ASN A 128 -0.69 -12.46 24.34
N VAL A 129 -0.39 -13.14 23.23
CA VAL A 129 0.57 -14.25 23.20
C VAL A 129 1.99 -13.70 23.01
N GLY A 130 2.93 -14.13 23.87
CA GLY A 130 4.32 -13.66 23.84
C GLY A 130 5.22 -14.37 22.83
N LEU A 131 4.95 -15.64 22.53
CA LEU A 131 5.66 -16.42 21.51
C LEU A 131 4.69 -17.49 21.00
N SER A 132 4.52 -17.63 19.69
CA SER A 132 3.66 -18.66 19.11
C SER A 132 4.32 -19.32 17.91
N ASN A 133 4.39 -20.65 17.90
CA ASN A 133 4.91 -21.44 16.79
C ASN A 133 3.85 -21.79 15.74
N ALA A 134 2.61 -21.35 15.95
CA ALA A 134 1.48 -21.60 15.07
C ALA A 134 0.63 -20.33 14.91
N PRO A 135 0.03 -20.10 13.73
CA PRO A 135 -0.89 -19.01 13.49
C PRO A 135 -2.05 -18.99 14.49
N SER A 136 -2.22 -17.86 15.18
CA SER A 136 -3.28 -17.64 16.19
C SER A 136 -4.04 -16.37 15.87
N LYS A 137 -5.36 -16.35 16.10
CA LYS A 137 -6.20 -15.19 15.78
C LYS A 137 -5.75 -13.95 16.56
N VAL A 138 -5.67 -12.82 15.87
CA VAL A 138 -5.50 -11.48 16.46
C VAL A 138 -6.82 -11.03 17.08
N PHE A 139 -6.77 -10.38 18.24
CA PHE A 139 -7.97 -9.90 18.94
C PHE A 139 -8.40 -8.53 18.43
N MET A 140 -8.91 -8.50 17.18
CA MET A 140 -9.57 -7.31 16.65
C MET A 140 -10.79 -6.95 17.51
N PRO A 141 -11.21 -5.66 17.55
CA PRO A 141 -12.44 -5.29 18.24
C PRO A 141 -13.64 -6.07 17.74
N SER A 142 -14.61 -6.30 18.63
CA SER A 142 -15.80 -7.10 18.31
C SER A 142 -16.51 -6.59 17.05
N GLY A 143 -16.79 -7.49 16.11
CA GLY A 143 -17.46 -7.18 14.84
C GLY A 143 -16.58 -6.55 13.76
N VAL A 144 -15.29 -6.31 14.02
CA VAL A 144 -14.36 -5.73 13.05
C VAL A 144 -13.52 -6.83 12.40
N THR A 145 -13.67 -6.99 11.08
CA THR A 145 -12.78 -7.85 10.27
C THR A 145 -11.67 -7.01 9.64
N VAL A 146 -10.61 -7.67 9.17
CA VAL A 146 -9.46 -6.97 8.58
C VAL A 146 -9.55 -6.94 7.06
N THR A 147 -9.33 -5.76 6.48
CA THR A 147 -9.35 -5.57 5.02
C THR A 147 -7.95 -5.37 4.44
N ARG A 148 -7.03 -4.80 5.23
CA ARG A 148 -5.61 -4.59 4.89
C ARG A 148 -4.79 -4.61 6.16
N PHE A 149 -3.55 -5.06 6.09
CA PHE A 149 -2.64 -5.07 7.23
C PHE A 149 -1.19 -5.00 6.75
N VAL A 150 -0.31 -4.61 7.65
CA VAL A 150 1.13 -4.59 7.44
C VAL A 150 1.83 -4.75 8.78
N ALA A 151 2.91 -5.52 8.78
CA ALA A 151 3.84 -5.64 9.90
C ALA A 151 4.99 -4.63 9.73
N GLY A 152 5.29 -3.90 10.80
CA GLY A 152 6.57 -3.23 10.98
C GLY A 152 7.57 -4.15 11.69
N TYR A 153 8.60 -3.58 12.31
CA TYR A 153 9.64 -4.36 12.99
C TYR A 153 9.09 -5.19 14.17
N ASP A 154 8.51 -4.48 15.15
CA ASP A 154 7.90 -5.04 16.36
C ASP A 154 6.48 -4.49 16.60
N PHE A 155 5.79 -4.08 15.54
CA PHE A 155 4.44 -3.54 15.62
C PHE A 155 3.64 -3.85 14.36
N SER A 156 2.33 -3.65 14.43
CA SER A 156 1.40 -4.06 13.40
C SER A 156 0.36 -2.97 13.16
N LEU A 157 -0.07 -2.85 11.91
CA LEU A 157 -1.15 -1.96 11.49
C LEU A 157 -2.20 -2.76 10.74
N ALA A 158 -3.49 -2.48 10.94
CA ALA A 158 -4.57 -3.07 10.16
C ALA A 158 -5.75 -2.13 9.96
N VAL A 159 -6.32 -2.11 8.76
CA VAL A 159 -7.57 -1.40 8.45
C VAL A 159 -8.73 -2.34 8.70
N GLY A 160 -9.61 -1.95 9.61
CA GLY A 160 -10.84 -2.66 9.92
C GLY A 160 -11.91 -2.46 8.84
N SER A 161 -12.89 -3.36 8.80
CA SER A 161 -14.10 -3.26 7.98
C SER A 161 -14.96 -2.04 8.31
N ASP A 162 -14.76 -1.45 9.48
CA ASP A 162 -15.39 -0.22 9.94
C ASP A 162 -14.70 1.06 9.42
N GLY A 163 -13.67 0.91 8.58
CA GLY A 163 -12.93 2.02 7.97
C GLY A 163 -11.91 2.68 8.89
N ASN A 164 -11.66 2.14 10.07
CA ASN A 164 -10.66 2.64 11.02
C ASN A 164 -9.32 1.92 10.85
N LEU A 165 -8.23 2.67 11.08
CA LEU A 165 -6.90 2.08 11.21
C LEU A 165 -6.68 1.69 12.68
N TYR A 166 -6.16 0.48 12.89
CA TYR A 166 -5.78 -0.08 14.16
C TYR A 166 -4.27 -0.32 14.20
N SER A 167 -3.68 -0.16 15.37
CA SER A 167 -2.27 -0.39 15.60
C SER A 167 -2.01 -1.04 16.97
N TRP A 168 -1.01 -1.91 17.03
CA TRP A 168 -0.57 -2.59 18.25
C TRP A 168 0.90 -3.01 18.14
N GLY A 169 1.51 -3.37 19.27
CA GLY A 169 2.92 -3.73 19.39
C GLY A 169 3.76 -2.66 20.09
N ASN A 170 5.03 -2.58 19.69
CA ASN A 170 5.99 -1.60 20.17
C ASN A 170 5.56 -0.16 19.83
N ASN A 171 5.81 0.76 20.75
CA ASN A 171 5.46 2.17 20.62
C ASN A 171 6.54 3.10 21.17
N VAL A 172 7.80 2.67 21.22
CA VAL A 172 8.90 3.49 21.79
C VAL A 172 9.03 4.85 21.09
N TRP A 173 8.68 4.91 19.81
CA TRP A 173 8.81 6.10 18.98
C TRP A 173 7.47 6.72 18.60
N GLY A 174 6.36 6.26 19.18
CA GLY A 174 5.02 6.70 18.80
C GLY A 174 4.51 6.07 17.49
N GLN A 175 5.11 4.98 17.01
CA GLN A 175 4.73 4.34 15.74
C GLN A 175 3.30 3.78 15.69
N LEU A 176 2.59 3.76 16.83
CA LEU A 176 1.18 3.38 16.89
C LEU A 176 0.21 4.52 16.54
N GLY A 177 0.66 5.78 16.43
CA GLY A 177 -0.15 6.84 15.82
C GLY A 177 -1.31 7.34 16.68
N ARG A 178 -1.20 7.23 18.01
CA ARG A 178 -2.23 7.69 18.96
C ARG A 178 -1.60 8.15 20.25
N ALA A 179 -2.35 8.88 21.07
CA ALA A 179 -1.93 9.22 22.41
C ALA A 179 -1.79 7.95 23.28
N THR A 180 -0.62 7.80 23.90
CA THR A 180 -0.24 6.62 24.68
C THR A 180 0.59 7.03 25.89
N SER A 181 0.50 6.28 26.99
CA SER A 181 1.32 6.45 28.19
C SER A 181 2.42 5.39 28.35
N GLY A 182 2.46 4.38 27.50
CA GLY A 182 3.41 3.27 27.56
C GLY A 182 4.12 3.00 26.24
N THR A 183 5.08 2.09 26.27
CA THR A 183 5.94 1.73 25.13
C THR A 183 5.50 0.46 24.41
N THR A 184 4.45 -0.21 24.85
CA THR A 184 3.97 -1.48 24.30
C THR A 184 2.47 -1.65 24.53
N TYR A 185 1.77 -2.12 23.49
CA TYR A 185 0.32 -2.35 23.50
C TYR A 185 0.00 -3.68 22.85
N ARG A 186 -0.66 -4.58 23.58
CA ARG A 186 -0.80 -6.00 23.18
C ARG A 186 -2.06 -6.34 22.41
N THR A 187 -2.93 -5.37 22.17
CA THR A 187 -4.20 -5.54 21.45
C THR A 187 -4.41 -4.42 20.43
N PRO A 188 -5.00 -4.72 19.26
CA PRO A 188 -5.39 -3.72 18.27
C PRO A 188 -6.20 -2.59 18.90
N THR A 189 -5.70 -1.37 18.77
CA THR A 189 -6.38 -0.15 19.25
C THR A 189 -6.39 0.88 18.14
N LYS A 190 -7.47 1.66 18.04
CA LYS A 190 -7.67 2.63 16.97
C LYS A 190 -6.57 3.70 16.99
N VAL A 191 -6.08 4.05 15.80
CA VAL A 191 -5.15 5.16 15.53
C VAL A 191 -5.91 6.49 15.60
N ASP A 192 -5.28 7.53 16.13
CA ASP A 192 -5.84 8.89 16.18
C ASP A 192 -5.71 9.56 14.81
N ALA A 193 -6.54 9.12 13.87
CA ALA A 193 -6.57 9.69 12.52
C ALA A 193 -7.00 11.17 12.57
N PRO A 194 -6.49 12.01 11.65
CA PRO A 194 -6.91 13.41 11.55
C PRO A 194 -8.43 13.53 11.36
N ALA A 195 -9.01 14.60 11.90
CA ALA A 195 -10.46 14.81 11.87
C ALA A 195 -11.02 14.70 10.44
N GLY A 196 -12.03 13.85 10.25
CA GLY A 196 -12.67 13.62 8.95
C GLY A 196 -11.89 12.74 7.97
N ILE A 197 -10.73 12.20 8.36
CA ILE A 197 -9.87 11.38 7.49
C ILE A 197 -9.83 9.94 8.02
N SER A 198 -10.08 8.98 7.12
CA SER A 198 -9.79 7.56 7.36
C SER A 198 -8.44 7.21 6.76
N LEU A 199 -7.55 6.57 7.51
CA LEU A 199 -6.27 6.07 6.99
C LEU A 199 -6.48 4.67 6.39
N ILE A 200 -6.43 4.56 5.07
CA ILE A 200 -6.97 3.41 4.32
C ILE A 200 -5.91 2.53 3.66
N GLN A 201 -4.64 2.96 3.59
CA GLN A 201 -3.54 2.15 3.04
C GLN A 201 -2.31 2.22 3.92
N PRO A 202 -2.24 1.42 5.00
CA PRO A 202 -1.10 1.47 5.89
C PRO A 202 0.15 0.86 5.25
N GLN A 203 1.29 1.42 5.60
CA GLN A 203 2.64 0.91 5.34
C GLN A 203 3.45 1.09 6.63
N ALA A 204 4.35 0.17 6.89
CA ALA A 204 5.24 0.22 8.05
C ALA A 204 6.70 0.16 7.59
N GLY A 205 7.53 1.02 8.17
CA GLY A 205 8.97 0.84 8.18
C GLY A 205 9.41 0.13 9.47
N ALA A 206 10.70 0.24 9.80
CA ALA A 206 11.21 -0.39 11.02
C ALA A 206 10.53 0.18 12.29
N ASN A 207 10.52 1.50 12.45
CA ASN A 207 10.02 2.16 13.66
C ASN A 207 9.13 3.38 13.35
N HIS A 208 8.62 3.47 12.12
CA HIS A 208 7.72 4.52 11.67
C HIS A 208 6.63 3.92 10.81
N SER A 209 5.56 4.67 10.67
CA SER A 209 4.34 4.26 10.01
C SER A 209 3.94 5.32 9.01
N SER A 210 3.26 4.89 7.97
CA SER A 210 2.61 5.80 7.02
C SER A 210 1.30 5.23 6.53
N ALA A 211 0.42 6.09 6.05
CA ALA A 211 -0.80 5.64 5.40
C ALA A 211 -1.33 6.67 4.41
N ILE A 212 -1.97 6.19 3.34
CA ILE A 212 -2.79 7.04 2.48
C ILE A 212 -4.15 7.26 3.16
N GLY A 213 -4.55 8.52 3.30
CA GLY A 213 -5.85 8.94 3.80
C GLY A 213 -6.96 8.81 2.77
N SER A 214 -8.22 8.88 3.21
CA SER A 214 -9.42 8.89 2.37
C SER A 214 -9.49 10.09 1.43
N ASP A 215 -8.74 11.15 1.74
CA ASP A 215 -8.53 12.35 0.94
C ASP A 215 -7.40 12.21 -0.09
N GLY A 216 -6.75 11.05 -0.15
CA GLY A 216 -5.65 10.74 -1.07
C GLY A 216 -4.29 11.30 -0.64
N ASN A 217 -4.19 11.94 0.52
CA ASN A 217 -2.91 12.45 1.03
C ASN A 217 -2.12 11.36 1.78
N LEU A 218 -0.80 11.53 1.81
CA LEU A 218 0.08 10.67 2.60
C LEU A 218 0.26 11.23 4.01
N TYR A 219 0.13 10.37 5.01
CA TYR A 219 0.33 10.68 6.41
C TYR A 219 1.46 9.82 6.96
N SER A 220 2.26 10.37 7.88
CA SER A 220 3.37 9.67 8.52
C SER A 220 3.46 9.97 10.02
N TRP A 221 3.93 9.00 10.80
CA TRP A 221 4.16 9.11 12.25
C TRP A 221 5.19 8.07 12.72
N GLY A 222 5.69 8.22 13.95
CA GLY A 222 6.71 7.37 14.57
C GLY A 222 8.10 8.02 14.59
N LYS A 223 9.14 7.17 14.51
CA LYS A 223 10.57 7.56 14.57
C LYS A 223 10.93 8.52 13.42
N ASN A 224 11.73 9.54 13.73
CA ASN A 224 12.09 10.59 12.78
C ASN A 224 13.54 11.11 12.88
N ASP A 225 14.42 10.39 13.58
CA ASP A 225 15.82 10.81 13.79
C ASP A 225 16.64 10.94 12.49
N LEU A 226 16.16 10.37 11.39
CA LEU A 226 16.73 10.46 10.05
C LEU A 226 15.77 11.14 9.06
N ALA A 227 14.82 11.94 9.55
CA ALA A 227 13.77 12.59 8.75
C ALA A 227 12.84 11.61 7.99
N GLN A 228 12.65 10.38 8.51
CA GLN A 228 11.82 9.34 7.90
C GLN A 228 10.37 9.79 7.64
N LEU A 229 9.85 10.74 8.44
CA LEU A 229 8.47 11.21 8.29
C LEU A 229 8.26 12.07 7.05
N GLY A 230 9.32 12.59 6.42
CA GLY A 230 9.23 13.35 5.16
C GLY A 230 8.41 14.64 5.27
N ARG A 231 8.21 15.16 6.48
CA ARG A 231 7.45 16.39 6.77
C ARG A 231 8.17 17.20 7.84
N ASP A 232 7.78 18.46 7.98
CA ASP A 232 8.36 19.32 9.01
C ASP A 232 7.90 18.88 10.41
N SER A 233 8.78 18.17 11.10
CA SER A 233 8.66 17.83 12.52
C SER A 233 9.99 18.01 13.25
N ASN A 234 10.88 18.88 12.72
CA ASN A 234 12.19 19.20 13.30
C ASN A 234 13.06 17.97 13.66
N GLY A 235 12.98 16.89 12.86
CA GLY A 235 13.72 15.64 13.12
C GLY A 235 13.30 14.88 14.38
N LYS A 236 12.21 15.28 15.05
CA LYS A 236 11.71 14.62 16.26
C LYS A 236 10.68 13.55 15.91
N PRO A 237 10.65 12.42 16.64
CA PRO A 237 9.55 11.47 16.56
C PRO A 237 8.22 12.18 16.81
N ASP A 238 7.18 11.73 16.13
CA ASP A 238 5.83 12.28 16.28
C ASP A 238 4.83 11.14 16.36
N GLN A 239 4.11 11.04 17.47
CA GLN A 239 3.14 9.97 17.71
C GLN A 239 1.80 10.19 17.00
N HIS A 240 1.61 11.30 16.28
CA HIS A 240 0.37 11.60 15.59
C HIS A 240 0.53 11.48 14.08
N PRO A 241 -0.43 10.87 13.36
CA PRO A 241 -0.45 10.89 11.90
C PRO A 241 -0.48 12.34 11.37
N GLY A 242 0.66 12.81 10.88
CA GLY A 242 0.79 14.14 10.29
C GLY A 242 0.81 14.05 8.77
N LYS A 243 0.11 14.99 8.11
CA LYS A 243 0.08 15.08 6.65
C LYS A 243 1.46 15.45 6.12
N ILE A 244 1.93 14.71 5.12
CA ILE A 244 3.10 15.08 4.34
C ILE A 244 2.68 16.16 3.34
N THR A 245 3.23 17.35 3.51
CA THR A 245 3.03 18.51 2.62
C THR A 245 4.20 18.72 1.67
N LEU A 246 5.35 18.12 1.98
CA LEU A 246 6.60 18.20 1.23
C LEU A 246 6.73 17.00 0.28
N PHE A 247 5.86 16.92 -0.73
CA PHE A 247 6.29 16.19 -1.91
C PHE A 247 7.34 17.06 -2.62
N PRO A 248 8.55 16.56 -2.91
CA PRO A 248 9.56 17.34 -3.62
C PRO A 248 8.93 17.89 -4.90
N GLY A 249 9.19 19.17 -5.17
CA GLY A 249 8.35 20.04 -6.00
C GLY A 249 7.84 19.40 -7.30
N GLY A 250 6.52 19.28 -7.39
CA GLY A 250 5.82 18.97 -8.63
C GLY A 250 4.65 18.02 -8.41
N VAL A 251 3.47 18.55 -8.08
CA VAL A 251 2.22 17.95 -8.58
C VAL A 251 2.42 17.73 -10.08
N GLY A 252 2.00 16.58 -10.62
CA GLY A 252 2.17 16.25 -12.03
C GLY A 252 1.92 17.47 -12.93
N ILE A 253 2.92 17.85 -13.73
CA ILE A 253 2.88 19.07 -14.52
C ILE A 253 2.32 18.69 -15.89
N PRO A 254 1.09 19.12 -16.25
CA PRO A 254 0.56 18.89 -17.57
C PRO A 254 1.41 19.67 -18.58
N LYS A 255 1.73 19.01 -19.69
CA LYS A 255 2.48 19.56 -20.82
C LYS A 255 1.59 19.83 -22.01
N LEU A 256 0.60 18.96 -22.22
CA LEU A 256 -0.37 19.06 -23.28
C LEU A 256 -1.72 18.54 -22.80
N VAL A 257 -2.80 19.21 -23.20
CA VAL A 257 -4.16 18.75 -22.96
C VAL A 257 -4.90 18.73 -24.30
N GLN A 258 -5.43 17.57 -24.67
CA GLN A 258 -6.13 17.37 -25.94
C GLN A 258 -7.58 16.98 -25.68
N PHE A 259 -8.47 17.42 -26.57
CA PHE A 259 -9.90 17.14 -26.60
C PHE A 259 -10.18 16.31 -27.86
N GLY A 260 -10.25 14.99 -27.72
CA GLY A 260 -10.15 14.08 -28.85
C GLY A 260 -8.79 14.24 -29.54
N THR A 261 -8.78 14.76 -30.75
CA THR A 261 -7.55 15.03 -31.54
C THR A 261 -7.17 16.51 -31.56
N ALA A 262 -7.93 17.39 -30.91
CA ALA A 262 -7.70 18.84 -30.93
C ALA A 262 -6.97 19.30 -29.66
N GLU A 263 -5.93 20.12 -29.81
CA GLU A 263 -5.15 20.64 -28.67
C GLU A 263 -5.85 21.82 -28.00
N GLY A 264 -5.94 21.78 -26.67
CA GLY A 264 -6.32 22.93 -25.86
C GLY A 264 -5.22 23.97 -25.80
N THR A 265 -5.61 25.22 -25.55
CA THR A 265 -4.68 26.37 -25.49
C THR A 265 -4.70 27.03 -24.10
N SER A 266 -3.79 27.97 -23.85
CA SER A 266 -3.74 28.76 -22.61
C SER A 266 -3.63 27.93 -21.32
N LEU A 267 -2.88 26.81 -21.35
CA LEU A 267 -2.65 25.98 -20.17
C LEU A 267 -1.94 26.79 -19.06
N THR A 268 -2.67 27.05 -17.97
CA THR A 268 -2.24 27.97 -16.91
C THR A 268 -2.34 27.30 -15.54
N LYS A 269 -1.30 27.44 -14.71
CA LYS A 269 -1.31 26.95 -13.33
C LYS A 269 -1.98 27.96 -12.41
N ASN A 270 -2.92 27.51 -11.58
CA ASN A 270 -3.61 28.32 -10.58
C ASN A 270 -2.88 28.28 -9.22
N ASN A 271 -3.15 29.26 -8.37
CA ASN A 271 -2.53 29.38 -7.03
C ASN A 271 -2.93 28.25 -6.06
N ASP A 272 -4.05 27.58 -6.32
CA ASP A 272 -4.57 26.46 -5.53
C ASP A 272 -3.98 25.09 -5.94
N GLY A 273 -3.04 25.07 -6.89
CA GLY A 273 -2.41 23.86 -7.41
C GLY A 273 -3.18 23.17 -8.54
N THR A 274 -4.31 23.72 -9.00
CA THR A 274 -5.04 23.25 -10.18
C THR A 274 -4.50 23.88 -11.48
N TRP A 275 -4.95 23.37 -12.63
CA TRP A 275 -4.61 23.89 -13.94
C TRP A 275 -5.85 24.23 -14.74
N THR A 276 -5.75 25.27 -15.55
CA THR A 276 -6.82 25.80 -16.38
C THR A 276 -6.42 25.67 -17.84
N VAL A 277 -7.32 25.20 -18.72
CA VAL A 277 -7.09 25.14 -20.16
C VAL A 277 -8.29 25.68 -20.93
N THR A 278 -8.01 26.36 -22.04
CA THR A 278 -9.00 26.81 -23.03
C THR A 278 -9.32 25.65 -23.98
N THR A 279 -10.59 25.28 -24.05
CA THR A 279 -11.10 24.24 -24.95
C THR A 279 -11.00 24.69 -26.42
N PRO A 280 -10.55 23.81 -27.35
CA PRO A 280 -10.57 24.09 -28.77
C PRO A 280 -11.97 23.89 -29.37
N PRO A 281 -12.26 24.42 -30.57
CA PRO A 281 -13.44 24.05 -31.32
C PRO A 281 -13.47 22.55 -31.63
N TYR A 282 -14.62 21.89 -31.41
CA TYR A 282 -14.82 20.48 -31.73
C TYR A 282 -16.29 20.20 -32.05
N SER A 283 -16.56 19.10 -32.76
CA SER A 283 -17.93 18.68 -33.09
C SER A 283 -18.74 18.34 -31.81
N PRO A 284 -20.06 18.63 -31.77
CA PRO A 284 -20.90 18.26 -30.64
C PRO A 284 -20.83 16.77 -30.32
N GLY A 285 -20.72 16.43 -29.04
CA GLY A 285 -20.54 15.06 -28.57
C GLY A 285 -19.56 14.93 -27.40
N PRO A 286 -19.49 13.75 -26.77
CA PRO A 286 -18.46 13.45 -25.79
C PRO A 286 -17.10 13.24 -26.48
N VAL A 287 -16.04 13.80 -25.90
CA VAL A 287 -14.65 13.58 -26.31
C VAL A 287 -13.80 13.22 -25.10
N THR A 288 -12.86 12.30 -25.30
CA THR A 288 -11.85 12.01 -24.29
C THR A 288 -10.91 13.20 -24.14
N VAL A 289 -10.61 13.57 -22.90
CA VAL A 289 -9.55 14.53 -22.57
C VAL A 289 -8.28 13.75 -22.28
N THR A 290 -7.25 13.95 -23.09
CA THR A 290 -5.92 13.36 -22.92
C THR A 290 -4.98 14.39 -22.32
N ILE A 291 -4.33 14.07 -21.20
CA ILE A 291 -3.38 14.95 -20.52
C ILE A 291 -2.01 14.29 -20.53
N ASP A 292 -1.09 14.85 -21.30
CA ASP A 292 0.33 14.48 -21.20
C ASP A 292 0.93 15.23 -20.03
N TRP A 293 1.70 14.55 -19.18
CA TRP A 293 2.21 15.14 -17.95
C TRP A 293 3.58 14.57 -17.57
N GLU A 294 4.31 15.36 -16.79
CA GLU A 294 5.59 14.98 -16.22
C GLU A 294 5.52 14.93 -14.69
N LEU A 295 6.29 14.00 -14.12
CA LEU A 295 6.60 13.95 -12.71
C LEU A 295 8.11 14.13 -12.55
N ASN A 296 8.54 15.17 -11.84
CA ASN A 296 9.96 15.52 -11.67
C ASN A 296 10.75 15.59 -13.00
N GLY A 297 10.12 16.10 -14.06
CA GLY A 297 10.72 16.21 -15.40
C GLY A 297 10.69 14.91 -16.22
N VAL A 298 10.13 13.82 -15.70
CA VAL A 298 10.00 12.55 -16.41
C VAL A 298 8.58 12.41 -16.95
N ALA A 299 8.45 12.25 -18.27
CA ALA A 299 7.17 12.02 -18.94
C ALA A 299 6.49 10.76 -18.40
N GLN A 300 5.19 10.86 -18.12
CA GLN A 300 4.38 9.77 -17.59
C GLN A 300 3.41 9.28 -18.66
N THR A 301 2.76 8.14 -18.40
CA THR A 301 1.65 7.68 -19.24
C THR A 301 0.54 8.74 -19.26
N PRO A 302 0.06 9.15 -20.45
CA PRO A 302 -1.00 10.16 -20.55
C PRO A 302 -2.25 9.77 -19.75
N ASP A 303 -2.91 10.76 -19.15
CA ASP A 303 -4.19 10.54 -18.51
C ASP A 303 -5.36 10.77 -19.48
N THR A 304 -6.14 9.72 -19.71
CA THR A 304 -7.31 9.70 -20.59
C THR A 304 -8.61 9.48 -19.81
N SER A 305 -8.59 9.66 -18.49
CA SER A 305 -9.71 9.32 -17.60
C SER A 305 -10.91 10.29 -17.66
N ASN A 306 -10.73 11.48 -18.22
CA ASN A 306 -11.76 12.52 -18.26
C ASN A 306 -12.45 12.55 -19.63
N ILE A 307 -13.74 12.88 -19.64
CA ILE A 307 -14.54 13.11 -20.85
C ILE A 307 -15.13 14.50 -20.77
N TYR A 308 -14.97 15.29 -21.85
CA TYR A 308 -15.62 16.58 -22.01
C TYR A 308 -16.75 16.46 -23.04
N ARG A 309 -17.88 17.14 -22.83
CA ARG A 309 -19.01 17.10 -23.76
C ARG A 309 -19.20 18.45 -24.41
N TYR A 310 -18.96 18.50 -25.72
CA TYR A 310 -19.35 19.63 -26.55
C TYR A 310 -20.87 19.57 -26.77
N THR A 311 -21.57 20.67 -26.48
CA THR A 311 -23.01 20.80 -26.73
C THR A 311 -23.24 21.73 -27.91
N SER A 312 -24.24 21.42 -28.73
CA SER A 312 -24.72 22.35 -29.75
C SER A 312 -25.71 23.33 -29.11
N ILE A 313 -25.54 24.62 -29.39
CA ILE A 313 -26.61 25.61 -29.18
C ILE A 313 -27.38 25.64 -30.50
N SER A 314 -28.66 25.30 -30.47
CA SER A 314 -29.50 25.20 -31.67
C SER A 314 -29.50 26.51 -32.48
N VAL A 315 -29.38 26.41 -33.81
CA VAL A 315 -29.64 27.50 -34.75
C VAL A 315 -31.15 27.54 -35.04
N LEU A 316 -31.75 28.74 -35.02
CA LEU A 316 -33.16 28.97 -35.39
C LEU A 316 -33.46 28.45 -36.80
N PRO A 317 -34.58 27.72 -37.02
CA PRO A 317 -34.93 27.26 -38.35
C PRO A 317 -35.48 28.44 -39.16
N ARG A 318 -34.81 28.78 -40.27
CA ARG A 318 -35.17 29.74 -41.34
C ARG A 318 -34.47 31.10 -41.33
N ALA A 319 -33.16 31.11 -41.57
CA ALA A 319 -32.53 32.18 -42.34
C ALA A 319 -31.85 31.56 -43.58
N GLY A 320 -32.38 31.86 -44.76
CA GLY A 320 -31.82 31.40 -46.02
C GLY A 320 -30.45 32.03 -46.31
N GLY A 321 -29.59 31.28 -46.99
CA GLY A 321 -28.29 31.75 -47.50
C GLY A 321 -27.13 31.44 -46.55
N THR A 322 -26.38 30.38 -46.87
CA THR A 322 -25.02 30.05 -46.39
C THR A 322 -24.58 30.69 -45.07
N GLY A 323 -24.88 29.99 -43.96
CA GLY A 323 -24.30 30.28 -42.65
C GLY A 323 -23.93 28.98 -41.95
N ILE A 324 -22.70 28.50 -42.16
CA ILE A 324 -22.09 27.55 -41.23
C ILE A 324 -21.78 28.36 -39.97
N LEU A 325 -22.64 28.26 -38.96
CA LEU A 325 -22.38 28.79 -37.62
C LEU A 325 -21.58 27.72 -36.85
N LEU A 326 -20.26 27.90 -36.82
CA LEU A 326 -19.35 27.22 -35.91
C LEU A 326 -19.39 28.00 -34.58
N LEU A 327 -20.26 27.60 -33.66
CA LEU A 327 -20.41 28.27 -32.37
C LEU A 327 -19.44 27.66 -31.34
N LEU A 328 -18.36 28.41 -31.08
CA LEU A 328 -17.39 28.22 -30.01
C LEU A 328 -18.07 28.34 -28.64
N ALA A 329 -18.19 27.24 -27.90
CA ALA A 329 -18.22 27.33 -26.45
C ALA A 329 -16.76 27.35 -25.97
N ILE A 330 -16.20 28.55 -25.73
CA ILE A 330 -14.95 28.71 -24.98
C ILE A 330 -15.27 28.34 -23.54
N GLY A 331 -15.20 27.05 -23.22
CA GLY A 331 -15.34 26.54 -21.87
C GLY A 331 -13.98 26.49 -21.20
N LEU A 332 -13.84 27.14 -20.04
CA LEU A 332 -12.71 26.95 -19.13
C LEU A 332 -12.93 25.65 -18.36
N ILE A 333 -11.98 24.71 -18.46
CA ILE A 333 -11.96 23.54 -17.57
C ILE A 333 -10.90 23.79 -16.51
N ILE A 334 -11.32 23.72 -15.25
CA ILE A 334 -10.42 23.57 -14.12
C ILE A 334 -10.10 22.07 -14.01
N ILE A 335 -8.89 21.71 -14.37
CA ILE A 335 -8.34 20.37 -14.18
C ILE A 335 -7.62 20.39 -12.84
N ALA A 336 -8.18 19.68 -11.85
CA ALA A 336 -7.41 19.34 -10.67
C ALA A 336 -6.40 18.25 -11.07
N THR A 337 -5.11 18.57 -11.09
CA THR A 337 -4.04 17.58 -11.31
C THR A 337 -3.79 16.73 -10.06
N THR A 338 -4.84 16.40 -9.31
CA THR A 338 -4.80 15.44 -8.20
C THR A 338 -4.97 14.00 -8.70
N ILE A 339 -4.36 13.69 -9.84
CA ILE A 339 -4.48 12.38 -10.50
C ILE A 339 -3.28 11.49 -10.13
N ALA A 340 -3.19 11.26 -8.82
CA ALA A 340 -2.67 10.00 -8.27
C ALA A 340 -3.69 9.36 -7.30
N ALA A 341 -4.67 10.13 -6.79
CA ALA A 341 -5.68 9.61 -5.86
C ALA A 341 -6.91 8.97 -6.55
N ARG A 342 -7.21 9.32 -7.81
CA ARG A 342 -8.41 8.83 -8.51
C ARG A 342 -8.24 7.43 -9.12
N ARG A 343 -7.01 7.03 -9.50
CA ARG A 343 -6.72 5.76 -10.18
C ARG A 343 -6.69 4.51 -9.26
N LEU A 344 -6.84 4.67 -7.95
CA LEU A 344 -7.06 3.51 -7.06
C LEU A 344 -8.54 3.18 -6.84
N ARG A 345 -9.47 4.10 -7.18
CA ARG A 345 -10.93 3.87 -7.02
C ARG A 345 -11.60 3.18 -8.21
N GLN A 346 -11.08 3.29 -9.44
CA GLN A 346 -11.71 2.67 -10.62
C GLN A 346 -11.18 1.27 -10.99
N ALA A 347 -10.03 0.84 -10.46
CA ALA A 347 -9.52 -0.52 -10.69
C ALA A 347 -10.18 -1.61 -9.80
N ARG A 348 -11.06 -1.24 -8.86
CA ARG A 348 -11.77 -2.18 -7.97
C ARG A 348 -13.29 -2.25 -8.18
N SER A 349 -13.86 -1.47 -9.09
CA SER A 349 -15.31 -1.50 -9.39
C SER A 349 -15.65 -2.13 -10.75
N LEU A 350 -14.71 -2.86 -11.36
CA LEU A 350 -14.91 -3.55 -12.64
C LEU A 350 -14.52 -5.04 -12.58
N ASN A 351 -14.38 -5.60 -11.38
CA ASN A 351 -14.31 -7.04 -11.13
C ASN A 351 -15.21 -7.42 -9.92
N GLN A 352 -16.45 -6.92 -9.93
CA GLN A 352 -17.59 -7.52 -9.24
C GLN A 352 -18.77 -7.60 -10.22
#